data_AF-A0A7S0FJ24-F1
#
_entry.id   AF-A0A7S0FJ24-F1
#
_cell.length_a   1.000
_cell.length_b   1.000
_cell.length_c   1.000
_cell.angle_alpha   90.00
_cell.angle_beta   90.00
_cell.angle_gamma   90.00
#
_symmetry.space_group_name_H-M   'P 1'
#
loop_
_entity.id
_entity.type
_entity.pdbx_description
1 polymer ?
#
loop_
_entity_poly.entity_id
_entity_poly.type
_entity_poly.pdbx_seq_one_letter_code
_entity_poly.pdbx_strand_id
1 'polypeptide(L)'
;RLHTSAVASSPVMKKAQLSLQLVQKIIDRRSGKSVSAKTICKLARKVNRQSWLHLPREKLLHLKRRCQMEYRRLKAKARPTRMTYLQSKVAAARARGDEDTAKVVHAQIQTERAREKGQRLRAINPKYRRNPVDRLTEIVNDPSAPGGQRIVEATTKSEVEDLALREVAARSRKSELTPPMVDPLLSKLGFLGTTPFCQDVLAGKVEAIPELGEHTMDYLLHCKALAEEPPPPAGPIPMDLYDSSMRRLRERTTSGASGITPAMVKLESKHPMLKMVDY
;
A
#
# COMPACT_ATOMS: atom_id res chain seq x y z
N ARG A 1 -17.94 -27.77 -5.74
CA ARG A 1 -17.01 -26.68 -5.34
C ARG A 1 -17.84 -25.52 -4.78
N LEU A 2 -17.78 -25.23 -3.47
CA LEU A 2 -18.50 -24.10 -2.89
C LEU A 2 -17.79 -22.80 -3.34
N HIS A 3 -18.48 -21.96 -4.10
CA HIS A 3 -17.99 -20.62 -4.41
C HIS A 3 -17.81 -19.85 -3.10
N THR A 4 -16.57 -19.61 -2.71
CA THR A 4 -16.21 -18.76 -1.58
C THR A 4 -16.26 -17.31 -2.05
N SER A 5 -17.47 -16.80 -2.33
CA SER A 5 -17.66 -15.36 -2.19
C SER A 5 -17.34 -15.02 -0.73
N ALA A 6 -16.39 -14.12 -0.52
CA ALA A 6 -15.94 -13.73 0.81
C ALA A 6 -17.16 -13.26 1.63
N VAL A 7 -17.57 -14.07 2.61
CA VAL A 7 -18.72 -13.76 3.48
C VAL A 7 -18.26 -12.67 4.45
N ALA A 8 -19.05 -11.60 4.58
CA ALA A 8 -18.74 -10.50 5.49
C ALA A 8 -18.55 -11.03 6.93
N SER A 9 -17.37 -10.81 7.50
CA SER A 9 -16.98 -11.38 8.80
C SER A 9 -17.38 -10.48 9.97
N SER A 10 -18.35 -10.93 10.77
CA SER A 10 -18.68 -10.35 12.08
C SER A 10 -18.38 -11.36 13.21
N PRO A 11 -18.26 -10.93 14.48
CA PRO A 11 -18.05 -11.86 15.60
C PRO A 11 -19.13 -12.93 15.71
N VAL A 12 -20.39 -12.56 15.46
CA VAL A 12 -21.54 -13.47 15.46
C VAL A 12 -21.40 -14.51 14.34
N MET A 13 -21.07 -14.06 13.12
CA MET A 13 -20.85 -14.93 11.97
C MET A 13 -19.68 -15.91 12.22
N LYS A 14 -18.58 -15.40 12.78
CA LYS A 14 -17.38 -16.18 13.13
C LYS A 14 -17.69 -17.22 14.19
N LYS A 15 -18.48 -16.87 15.22
CA LYS A 15 -18.91 -17.82 16.26
C LYS A 15 -19.73 -18.96 15.66
N ALA A 16 -20.72 -18.67 14.80
CA ALA A 16 -21.52 -19.69 14.13
C ALA A 16 -20.68 -20.59 13.21
N GLN A 17 -19.74 -20.03 12.47
CA GLN A 17 -18.79 -20.79 11.64
C GLN A 17 -17.94 -21.74 12.50
N LEU A 18 -17.40 -21.25 13.60
CA LEU A 18 -16.57 -22.04 14.53
C LEU A 18 -17.40 -23.14 15.23
N SER A 19 -18.66 -22.87 15.60
CA SER A 19 -19.58 -23.89 16.13
C SER A 19 -19.76 -25.03 15.14
N LEU A 20 -20.01 -24.71 13.86
CA LEU A 20 -20.18 -25.72 12.82
C LEU A 20 -18.90 -26.52 12.59
N GLN A 21 -17.75 -25.84 12.55
CA GLN A 21 -16.44 -26.50 12.43
C GLN A 21 -16.12 -27.42 13.60
N LEU A 22 -16.46 -27.02 14.83
CA LEU A 22 -16.26 -27.82 16.03
C LEU A 22 -17.04 -29.14 15.92
N VAL A 23 -18.34 -29.07 15.65
CA VAL A 23 -19.19 -30.28 15.54
C VAL A 23 -18.70 -31.19 14.41
N GLN A 24 -18.34 -30.62 13.26
CA GLN A 24 -17.79 -31.38 12.15
C GLN A 24 -16.51 -32.13 12.54
N LYS A 25 -15.58 -31.46 13.23
CA LYS A 25 -14.32 -32.06 13.69
C LYS A 25 -14.51 -33.15 14.75
N ILE A 26 -15.49 -32.99 15.65
CA ILE A 26 -15.83 -34.05 16.62
C ILE A 26 -16.33 -35.29 15.89
N ILE A 27 -17.25 -35.12 14.92
CA ILE A 27 -17.77 -36.23 14.10
C ILE A 27 -16.65 -36.89 13.31
N ASP A 28 -15.80 -36.12 12.64
CA ASP A 28 -14.69 -36.62 11.84
C ASP A 28 -13.69 -37.43 12.68
N ARG A 29 -13.33 -36.94 13.87
CA ARG A 29 -12.44 -37.68 14.78
C ARG A 29 -13.07 -39.01 15.23
N ARG A 30 -14.36 -39.01 15.56
CA ARG A 30 -15.09 -40.21 15.97
C ARG A 30 -15.34 -41.19 14.83
N SER A 31 -15.30 -40.74 13.58
CA SER A 31 -15.35 -41.59 12.40
C SER A 31 -13.96 -42.06 11.96
N GLY A 32 -12.93 -41.98 12.81
CA GLY A 32 -11.58 -42.47 12.52
C GLY A 32 -10.70 -41.55 11.67
N LYS A 33 -11.14 -40.32 11.34
CA LYS A 33 -10.29 -39.37 10.58
C LYS A 33 -9.24 -38.74 11.48
N SER A 34 -8.04 -38.52 10.94
CA SER A 34 -6.94 -37.86 11.64
C SER A 34 -7.27 -36.38 11.91
N VAL A 35 -7.78 -36.11 13.11
CA VAL A 35 -8.08 -34.76 13.59
C VAL A 35 -7.52 -34.60 15.00
N SER A 36 -6.63 -33.62 15.21
CA SER A 36 -6.01 -33.37 16.51
C SER A 36 -7.04 -33.06 17.61
N ALA A 37 -6.97 -33.80 18.72
CA ALA A 37 -7.78 -33.55 19.92
C ALA A 37 -7.53 -32.15 20.50
N LYS A 38 -6.26 -31.68 20.48
CA LYS A 38 -5.90 -30.34 20.95
C LYS A 38 -6.66 -29.26 20.18
N THR A 39 -6.81 -29.42 18.87
CA THR A 39 -7.56 -28.48 18.02
C THR A 39 -9.05 -28.45 18.37
N ILE A 40 -9.65 -29.62 18.61
CA ILE A 40 -11.06 -29.73 19.04
C ILE A 40 -11.26 -29.03 20.39
N CYS A 41 -10.41 -29.29 21.38
CA CYS A 41 -10.50 -28.67 22.70
C CYS A 41 -10.30 -27.15 22.65
N LYS A 42 -9.37 -26.66 21.81
CA LYS A 42 -9.18 -25.21 21.56
C LYS A 42 -10.43 -24.57 20.94
N LEU A 43 -11.04 -25.23 19.96
CA LEU A 43 -12.28 -24.75 19.33
C LEU A 43 -13.46 -24.74 20.31
N ALA A 44 -13.61 -25.79 21.11
CA ALA A 44 -14.66 -25.88 22.12
C ALA A 44 -14.57 -24.75 23.17
N ARG A 45 -13.35 -24.43 23.62
CA ARG A 45 -13.10 -23.26 24.48
C ARG A 45 -13.46 -21.95 23.80
N LYS A 46 -13.03 -21.77 22.54
CA LYS A 46 -13.28 -20.54 21.77
C LYS A 46 -14.76 -20.23 21.54
N VAL A 47 -15.59 -21.25 21.40
CA VAL A 47 -17.04 -21.12 21.19
C VAL A 47 -17.83 -21.17 22.51
N ASN A 48 -17.15 -21.50 23.62
CA ASN A 48 -17.71 -21.79 24.95
C ASN A 48 -18.74 -22.94 24.93
N ARG A 49 -18.35 -24.08 24.37
CA ARG A 49 -19.21 -25.27 24.16
C ARG A 49 -18.47 -26.58 24.47
N GLN A 50 -17.81 -26.65 25.63
CA GLN A 50 -17.07 -27.85 26.06
C GLN A 50 -17.97 -29.07 26.25
N SER A 51 -19.21 -28.86 26.70
CA SER A 51 -20.20 -29.93 26.87
C SER A 51 -20.48 -30.73 25.59
N TRP A 52 -20.24 -30.15 24.41
CA TRP A 52 -20.44 -30.84 23.13
C TRP A 52 -19.47 -31.99 22.88
N LEU A 53 -18.32 -32.01 23.58
CA LEU A 53 -17.31 -33.04 23.44
C LEU A 53 -17.80 -34.42 23.90
N HIS A 54 -18.73 -34.43 24.86
CA HIS A 54 -19.26 -35.64 25.49
C HIS A 54 -20.60 -36.11 24.89
N LEU A 55 -21.19 -35.37 23.95
CA LEU A 55 -22.47 -35.74 23.35
C LEU A 55 -22.36 -37.04 22.54
N PRO A 56 -23.36 -37.93 22.52
CA PRO A 56 -23.39 -39.11 21.65
C PRO A 56 -23.45 -38.72 20.17
N ARG A 57 -23.06 -39.65 19.29
CA ARG A 57 -22.95 -39.41 17.83
C ARG A 57 -24.26 -38.93 17.21
N GLU A 58 -25.39 -39.50 17.59
CA GLU A 58 -26.72 -39.11 17.10
C GLU A 58 -27.03 -37.64 17.42
N LYS A 59 -26.86 -37.24 18.68
CA LYS A 59 -27.05 -35.86 19.12
C LYS A 59 -26.11 -34.89 18.39
N LEU A 60 -24.87 -35.30 18.07
CA LEU A 60 -23.95 -34.49 17.27
C LEU A 60 -24.43 -34.29 15.82
N LEU A 61 -25.08 -35.27 15.21
CA LEU A 61 -25.65 -35.13 13.87
C LEU A 61 -26.81 -34.13 13.85
N HIS A 62 -27.71 -34.21 14.84
CA HIS A 62 -28.77 -33.21 15.01
C HIS A 62 -28.19 -31.81 15.28
N LEU A 63 -27.19 -31.71 16.14
CA LEU A 63 -26.51 -30.46 16.44
C LEU A 63 -25.83 -29.86 15.20
N LYS A 64 -25.20 -30.69 14.36
CA LYS A 64 -24.62 -30.27 13.08
C LYS A 64 -25.67 -29.62 12.19
N ARG A 65 -26.83 -30.26 12.02
CA ARG A 65 -27.95 -29.70 11.22
C ARG A 65 -28.40 -28.35 11.79
N ARG A 66 -28.56 -28.26 13.12
CA ARG A 66 -28.90 -26.99 13.80
C ARG A 66 -27.88 -25.88 13.54
N CYS A 67 -26.58 -26.17 13.71
CA CYS A 67 -25.52 -25.20 13.43
C CYS A 67 -25.46 -24.80 11.95
N GLN A 68 -25.76 -25.71 11.01
CA GLN A 68 -25.85 -25.39 9.59
C GLN A 68 -27.01 -24.43 9.29
N MET A 69 -28.18 -24.67 9.87
CA MET A 69 -29.33 -23.77 9.71
C MET A 69 -29.04 -22.38 10.29
N GLU A 70 -28.46 -22.33 11.50
CA GLU A 70 -28.06 -21.08 12.14
C GLU A 70 -27.03 -20.32 11.29
N TYR A 71 -26.00 -21.00 10.80
CA TYR A 71 -24.99 -20.42 9.91
C TYR A 71 -25.62 -19.87 8.62
N ARG A 72 -26.54 -20.61 7.98
CA ARG A 72 -27.24 -20.15 6.76
C ARG A 72 -28.10 -18.91 7.04
N ARG A 73 -28.84 -18.92 8.15
CA ARG A 73 -29.65 -17.77 8.61
C ARG A 73 -28.79 -16.52 8.83
N LEU A 74 -27.64 -16.68 9.50
CA LEU A 74 -26.71 -15.58 9.74
C LEU A 74 -25.98 -15.13 8.47
N LYS A 75 -25.64 -16.07 7.57
CA LYS A 75 -24.99 -15.77 6.28
C LYS A 75 -25.86 -14.84 5.43
N ALA A 76 -27.18 -15.03 5.42
CA ALA A 76 -28.10 -14.13 4.72
C ALA A 76 -28.03 -12.68 5.24
N LYS A 77 -27.75 -12.50 6.53
CA LYS A 77 -27.65 -11.20 7.21
C LYS A 77 -26.20 -10.75 7.45
N ALA A 78 -25.21 -11.41 6.85
CA ALA A 78 -23.81 -11.20 7.20
C ALA A 78 -23.34 -9.75 6.96
N ARG A 79 -23.77 -9.13 5.85
CA ARG A 79 -23.42 -7.75 5.48
C ARG A 79 -23.97 -6.70 6.46
N PRO A 80 -25.29 -6.64 6.75
CA PRO A 80 -25.80 -5.68 7.73
C PRO A 80 -25.19 -5.91 9.12
N THR A 81 -25.02 -7.17 9.56
CA THR A 81 -24.37 -7.46 10.85
C THR A 81 -22.89 -7.04 10.91
N ARG A 82 -22.19 -7.08 9.78
CA ARG A 82 -20.82 -6.56 9.65
C ARG A 82 -20.79 -5.04 9.80
N MET A 83 -21.71 -4.33 9.15
CA MET A 83 -21.80 -2.87 9.24
C MET A 83 -22.11 -2.39 10.65
N THR A 84 -23.11 -2.99 11.31
CA THR A 84 -23.44 -2.62 12.69
C THR A 84 -22.28 -2.89 13.65
N TYR A 85 -21.51 -3.97 13.43
CA TYR A 85 -20.31 -4.25 14.19
C TYR A 85 -19.18 -3.23 13.97
N LEU A 86 -18.96 -2.79 12.73
CA LEU A 86 -17.95 -1.75 12.47
C LEU A 86 -18.37 -0.41 13.08
N GLN A 87 -19.66 -0.06 12.99
CA GLN A 87 -20.20 1.15 13.62
C GLN A 87 -20.04 1.10 15.15
N SER A 88 -20.31 -0.04 15.79
CA SER A 88 -20.10 -0.18 17.24
C SER A 88 -18.62 -0.09 17.62
N LYS A 89 -17.70 -0.53 16.74
CA LYS A 89 -16.26 -0.35 16.94
C LYS A 89 -15.82 1.11 16.87
N VAL A 90 -16.37 1.89 15.94
CA VAL A 90 -16.13 3.34 15.87
C VAL A 90 -16.64 4.03 17.14
N ALA A 91 -17.87 3.74 17.55
CA ALA A 91 -18.45 4.30 18.77
C ALA A 91 -17.61 3.96 20.02
N ALA A 92 -17.18 2.70 20.15
CA ALA A 92 -16.34 2.27 21.26
C ALA A 92 -14.92 2.87 21.22
N ALA A 93 -14.37 3.20 20.05
CA ALA A 93 -13.08 3.88 19.92
C ALA A 93 -13.19 5.34 20.39
N ARG A 94 -14.20 6.06 19.91
CA ARG A 94 -14.50 7.43 20.33
C ARG A 94 -14.76 7.54 21.84
N ALA A 95 -15.50 6.59 22.41
CA ALA A 95 -15.74 6.54 23.85
C ALA A 95 -14.45 6.35 24.68
N ARG A 96 -13.38 5.80 24.08
CA ARG A 96 -12.05 5.68 24.72
C ARG A 96 -11.13 6.88 24.43
N GLY A 97 -11.57 7.87 23.64
CA GLY A 97 -10.73 8.98 23.18
C GLY A 97 -9.70 8.60 22.11
N ASP A 98 -9.83 7.42 21.50
CA ASP A 98 -8.90 6.91 20.49
C ASP A 98 -9.40 7.26 19.08
N GLU A 99 -9.08 8.48 18.63
CA GLU A 99 -9.52 9.00 17.34
C GLU A 99 -8.84 8.32 16.14
N ASP A 100 -7.60 7.86 16.30
CA ASP A 100 -6.87 7.21 15.19
C ASP A 100 -7.50 5.86 14.85
N THR A 101 -7.84 5.04 15.85
CA THR A 101 -8.56 3.80 15.58
C THR A 101 -9.97 4.06 15.04
N ALA A 102 -10.65 5.12 15.51
CA ALA A 102 -11.95 5.52 14.99
C ALA A 102 -11.87 5.88 13.49
N LYS A 103 -10.86 6.65 13.08
CA LYS A 103 -10.61 7.02 11.68
C LYS A 103 -10.31 5.79 10.82
N VAL A 104 -9.43 4.89 11.26
CA VAL A 104 -9.09 3.66 10.52
C VAL A 104 -10.32 2.78 10.31
N VAL A 105 -11.13 2.56 11.36
CA VAL A 105 -12.34 1.74 11.25
C VAL A 105 -13.40 2.45 10.39
N HIS A 106 -13.51 3.78 10.47
CA HIS A 106 -14.41 4.55 9.61
C HIS A 106 -13.99 4.46 8.14
N ALA A 107 -12.71 4.56 7.82
CA ALA A 107 -12.19 4.34 6.47
C ALA A 107 -12.55 2.93 5.96
N GLN A 108 -12.44 1.91 6.81
CA GLN A 108 -12.86 0.55 6.47
C GLN A 108 -14.36 0.47 6.12
N ILE A 109 -15.24 1.20 6.82
CA ILE A 109 -16.67 1.28 6.49
C ILE A 109 -16.86 1.89 5.09
N GLN A 110 -16.13 2.97 4.78
CA GLN A 110 -16.24 3.62 3.47
C GLN A 110 -15.77 2.70 2.34
N THR A 111 -14.67 1.96 2.54
CA THR A 111 -14.20 0.96 1.57
C THR A 111 -15.23 -0.15 1.35
N GLU A 112 -15.86 -0.68 2.41
CA GLU A 112 -16.90 -1.70 2.26
C GLU A 112 -18.13 -1.16 1.50
N ARG A 113 -18.57 0.07 1.80
CA ARG A 113 -19.67 0.74 1.08
C ARG A 113 -19.33 0.99 -0.39
N ALA A 114 -18.13 1.48 -0.69
CA ALA A 114 -17.66 1.70 -2.05
C ALA A 114 -17.61 0.39 -2.85
N ARG A 115 -17.15 -0.70 -2.22
CA ARG A 115 -17.15 -2.04 -2.82
C ARG A 115 -18.56 -2.53 -3.12
N GLU A 116 -19.51 -2.33 -2.20
CA GLU A 116 -20.92 -2.68 -2.43
C GLU A 116 -21.53 -1.87 -3.58
N LYS A 117 -21.30 -0.56 -3.60
CA LYS A 117 -21.73 0.33 -4.68
C LYS A 117 -21.15 -0.13 -6.02
N GLY A 118 -19.84 -0.42 -6.06
CA GLY A 118 -19.17 -0.94 -7.25
C GLY A 118 -19.71 -2.30 -7.72
N GLN A 119 -20.02 -3.21 -6.81
CA GLN A 119 -20.66 -4.49 -7.16
C GLN A 119 -22.05 -4.30 -7.75
N ARG A 120 -22.86 -3.39 -7.18
CA ARG A 120 -24.20 -3.06 -7.71
C ARG A 120 -24.09 -2.44 -9.10
N LEU A 121 -23.18 -1.48 -9.28
CA LEU A 121 -22.94 -0.85 -10.58
C LEU A 121 -22.51 -1.87 -11.64
N ARG A 122 -21.60 -2.79 -11.33
CA ARG A 122 -21.19 -3.87 -12.27
C ARG A 122 -22.28 -4.91 -12.53
N ALA A 123 -23.24 -5.05 -11.63
CA ALA A 123 -24.39 -5.92 -11.83
C ALA A 123 -25.40 -5.31 -12.81
N ILE A 124 -25.67 -4.00 -12.67
CA ILE A 124 -26.59 -3.24 -13.52
C ILE A 124 -25.98 -2.96 -14.89
N ASN A 125 -24.70 -2.60 -14.92
CA ASN A 125 -24.01 -2.12 -16.11
C ASN A 125 -22.88 -3.10 -16.49
N PRO A 126 -23.11 -4.03 -17.45
CA PRO A 126 -22.10 -4.99 -17.86
C PRO A 126 -20.90 -4.35 -18.56
N LYS A 127 -21.03 -3.11 -19.08
CA LYS A 127 -19.94 -2.34 -19.70
C LYS A 127 -18.77 -2.08 -18.73
N TYR A 128 -19.06 -1.77 -17.46
CA TYR A 128 -18.03 -1.58 -16.40
C TYR A 128 -17.31 -2.88 -15.97
N ARG A 129 -17.64 -4.03 -16.58
CA ARG A 129 -16.88 -5.27 -16.35
C ARG A 129 -15.64 -5.36 -17.25
N ARG A 130 -15.64 -4.69 -18.40
CA ARG A 130 -14.58 -4.83 -19.43
C ARG A 130 -13.67 -3.61 -19.52
N ASN A 131 -14.19 -2.38 -19.39
CA ASN A 131 -13.40 -1.16 -19.51
C ASN A 131 -13.35 -0.41 -18.17
N PRO A 132 -12.17 -0.26 -17.54
CA PRO A 132 -12.02 0.47 -16.29
C PRO A 132 -12.12 2.00 -16.47
N VAL A 133 -11.88 2.50 -17.69
CA VAL A 133 -12.00 3.91 -18.06
C VAL A 133 -13.15 4.04 -19.05
N ASP A 134 -14.17 4.81 -18.67
CA ASP A 134 -15.38 5.06 -19.48
C ASP A 134 -15.22 6.29 -20.38
N ARG A 135 -14.40 7.26 -19.94
CA ARG A 135 -14.17 8.53 -20.61
C ARG A 135 -12.89 9.19 -20.11
N LEU A 136 -12.11 9.77 -21.01
CA LEU A 136 -11.09 10.78 -20.69
C LEU A 136 -11.50 12.12 -21.30
N THR A 137 -11.09 13.22 -20.67
CA THR A 137 -11.34 14.57 -21.16
C THR A 137 -10.06 15.37 -21.18
N GLU A 138 -9.80 16.03 -22.29
CA GLU A 138 -8.69 16.97 -22.46
C GLU A 138 -9.27 18.37 -22.69
N ILE A 139 -8.66 19.38 -22.09
CA ILE A 139 -8.99 20.79 -22.35
C ILE A 139 -8.03 21.27 -23.42
N VAL A 140 -8.55 21.60 -24.59
CA VAL A 140 -7.79 22.11 -25.74
C VAL A 140 -8.13 23.58 -25.91
N ASN A 141 -7.12 24.42 -26.17
CA ASN A 141 -7.36 25.81 -26.53
C ASN A 141 -8.00 25.86 -27.92
N ASP A 142 -9.21 26.42 -28.01
CA ASP A 142 -9.97 26.56 -29.24
C ASP A 142 -10.51 28.00 -29.31
N PRO A 143 -9.94 28.86 -30.17
CA PRO A 143 -10.33 30.26 -30.25
C PRO A 143 -11.76 30.45 -30.78
N SER A 144 -12.39 29.41 -31.33
CA SER A 144 -13.80 29.43 -31.74
C SER A 144 -14.78 29.03 -30.62
N ALA A 145 -14.28 28.56 -29.46
CA ALA A 145 -15.10 28.17 -28.33
C ALA A 145 -15.34 29.33 -27.34
N PRO A 146 -16.51 29.40 -26.66
CA PRO A 146 -16.75 30.40 -25.63
C PRO A 146 -15.73 30.26 -24.49
N GLY A 147 -14.90 31.28 -24.28
CA GLY A 147 -13.82 31.24 -23.30
C GLY A 147 -12.48 30.69 -23.80
N GLY A 148 -12.33 30.46 -25.12
CA GLY A 148 -11.06 30.08 -25.75
C GLY A 148 -10.60 28.65 -25.46
N GLN A 149 -11.45 27.85 -24.80
CA GLN A 149 -11.16 26.46 -24.44
C GLN A 149 -12.32 25.55 -24.82
N ARG A 150 -11.99 24.37 -25.33
CA ARG A 150 -12.93 23.31 -25.67
C ARG A 150 -12.53 22.04 -24.95
N ILE A 151 -13.53 21.35 -24.38
CA ILE A 151 -13.34 20.03 -23.80
C ILE A 151 -13.49 18.99 -24.92
N VAL A 152 -12.43 18.23 -25.17
CA VAL A 152 -12.43 17.07 -26.07
C VAL A 152 -12.63 15.82 -25.24
N GLU A 153 -13.64 15.03 -25.59
CA GLU A 153 -13.98 13.79 -24.89
C GLU A 153 -13.50 12.59 -25.69
N ALA A 154 -12.76 11.69 -25.04
CA ALA A 154 -12.37 10.40 -25.57
C ALA A 154 -13.21 9.31 -24.91
N THR A 155 -13.96 8.55 -25.72
CA THR A 155 -14.89 7.51 -25.23
C THR A 155 -14.59 6.14 -25.83
N THR A 156 -13.89 6.08 -26.97
CA THR A 156 -13.41 4.82 -27.53
C THR A 156 -12.04 4.44 -26.96
N LYS A 157 -11.70 3.15 -27.01
CA LYS A 157 -10.40 2.67 -26.50
C LYS A 157 -9.22 3.37 -27.20
N SER A 158 -9.28 3.50 -28.53
CA SER A 158 -8.23 4.16 -29.32
C SER A 158 -8.07 5.62 -28.89
N GLU A 159 -9.19 6.37 -28.81
CA GLU A 159 -9.15 7.78 -28.39
C GLU A 159 -8.56 7.95 -26.98
N VAL A 160 -8.90 7.05 -26.05
CA VAL A 160 -8.40 7.06 -24.67
C VAL A 160 -6.89 6.80 -24.65
N GLU A 161 -6.42 5.82 -25.41
CA GLU A 161 -4.99 5.51 -25.53
C GLU A 161 -4.22 6.66 -26.18
N ASP A 162 -4.73 7.23 -27.27
CA ASP A 162 -4.10 8.34 -27.99
C ASP A 162 -4.01 9.60 -27.13
N LEU A 163 -5.07 9.92 -26.39
CA LEU A 163 -5.10 11.07 -25.47
C LEU A 163 -4.12 10.85 -24.30
N ALA A 164 -4.07 9.66 -23.73
CA ALA A 164 -3.11 9.33 -22.68
C ALA A 164 -1.66 9.41 -23.18
N LEU A 165 -1.36 8.91 -24.38
CA LEU A 165 -0.03 9.00 -24.98
C LEU A 165 0.37 10.45 -25.24
N ARG A 166 -0.54 11.28 -25.77
CA ARG A 166 -0.31 12.72 -25.96
C ARG A 166 -0.03 13.42 -24.65
N GLU A 167 -0.76 13.10 -23.59
CA GLU A 167 -0.52 13.68 -22.27
C GLU A 167 0.86 13.28 -21.71
N VAL A 168 1.23 12.00 -21.82
CA VAL A 168 2.55 11.50 -21.38
C VAL A 168 3.67 12.17 -22.17
N ALA A 169 3.52 12.31 -23.49
CA ALA A 169 4.46 13.03 -24.34
C ALA A 169 4.57 14.49 -23.89
N ALA A 170 3.46 15.20 -23.74
CA ALA A 170 3.45 16.59 -23.29
C ALA A 170 4.13 16.77 -21.93
N ARG A 171 3.86 15.89 -20.96
CA ARG A 171 4.52 15.89 -19.64
C ARG A 171 6.03 15.70 -19.74
N SER A 172 6.47 14.78 -20.60
CA SER A 172 7.90 14.48 -20.81
C SER A 172 8.64 15.63 -21.48
N ARG A 173 7.92 16.46 -22.25
CA ARG A 173 8.47 17.62 -22.96
C ARG A 173 8.35 18.95 -22.20
N LYS A 174 7.77 18.96 -21.00
CA LYS A 174 7.57 20.20 -20.22
C LYS A 174 8.88 20.95 -19.94
N SER A 175 10.00 20.24 -19.87
CA SER A 175 11.31 20.84 -19.65
C SER A 175 12.01 21.29 -20.93
N GLU A 176 11.51 20.98 -22.13
CA GLU A 176 12.23 21.29 -23.39
C GLU A 176 12.45 22.80 -23.59
N LEU A 177 11.54 23.63 -23.09
CA LEU A 177 11.60 25.09 -23.22
C LEU A 177 12.07 25.80 -21.94
N THR A 178 12.56 25.05 -20.94
CA THR A 178 13.09 25.69 -19.73
C THR A 178 14.49 26.23 -20.01
N PRO A 179 14.95 27.27 -19.28
CA PRO A 179 16.23 27.91 -19.55
C PRO A 179 17.43 26.95 -19.69
N PRO A 180 17.59 25.88 -18.89
CA PRO A 180 18.72 24.94 -19.05
C PRO A 180 18.71 24.11 -20.33
N MET A 181 17.55 23.99 -20.99
CA MET A 181 17.34 23.17 -22.19
C MET A 181 17.29 24.02 -23.47
N VAL A 182 17.53 25.32 -23.38
CA VAL A 182 17.52 26.26 -24.52
C VAL A 182 18.80 27.12 -24.48
N ASP A 183 19.22 27.61 -25.63
CA ASP A 183 20.36 28.54 -25.72
C ASP A 183 20.07 29.90 -25.08
N PRO A 184 21.09 30.57 -24.51
CA PRO A 184 22.53 30.23 -24.55
C PRO A 184 22.96 29.23 -23.47
N LEU A 185 22.08 28.90 -22.51
CA LEU A 185 22.46 28.13 -21.33
C LEU A 185 22.68 26.64 -21.66
N LEU A 186 21.91 26.07 -22.58
CA LEU A 186 22.13 24.70 -23.08
C LEU A 186 23.54 24.53 -23.66
N SER A 187 23.96 25.43 -24.56
CA SER A 187 25.31 25.41 -25.12
C SER A 187 26.40 25.58 -24.06
N LYS A 188 26.14 26.37 -23.02
CA LYS A 188 27.10 26.59 -21.92
C LYS A 188 27.19 25.42 -20.96
N LEU A 189 26.07 24.79 -20.57
CA LEU A 189 26.06 23.64 -19.64
C LEU A 189 26.38 22.31 -20.34
N GLY A 190 25.92 22.15 -21.59
CA GLY A 190 25.88 20.88 -22.29
C GLY A 190 24.92 19.86 -21.66
N PHE A 191 24.56 18.82 -22.39
CA PHE A 191 23.65 17.77 -21.90
C PHE A 191 24.22 16.95 -20.73
N LEU A 192 25.55 16.91 -20.59
CA LEU A 192 26.25 16.12 -19.58
C LEU A 192 26.75 16.96 -18.40
N GLY A 193 26.68 18.29 -18.47
CA GLY A 193 27.17 19.16 -17.41
C GLY A 193 28.69 19.13 -17.19
N THR A 194 29.46 18.76 -18.22
CA THR A 194 30.93 18.59 -18.14
C THR A 194 31.71 19.77 -18.73
N THR A 195 31.04 20.86 -19.05
CA THR A 195 31.68 22.04 -19.63
C THR A 195 32.44 22.84 -18.57
N PRO A 196 33.42 23.68 -18.97
CA PRO A 196 34.11 24.59 -18.05
C PRO A 196 33.15 25.50 -17.28
N PHE A 197 32.09 25.97 -17.95
CA PHE A 197 31.06 26.81 -17.34
C PHE A 197 30.37 26.11 -16.16
N CYS A 198 30.15 24.79 -16.21
CA CYS A 198 29.62 24.05 -15.06
C CYS A 198 30.58 24.07 -13.86
N GLN A 199 31.89 24.06 -14.08
CA GLN A 199 32.89 24.19 -13.01
C GLN A 199 32.85 25.59 -12.40
N ASP A 200 32.68 26.62 -13.22
CA ASP A 200 32.52 28.01 -12.75
C ASP A 200 31.23 28.18 -11.92
N VAL A 201 30.13 27.53 -12.34
CA VAL A 201 28.88 27.45 -11.56
C VAL A 201 29.12 26.82 -10.20
N LEU A 202 29.78 25.66 -10.16
CA LEU A 202 30.10 24.99 -8.89
C LEU A 202 31.07 25.80 -8.02
N ALA A 203 31.99 26.55 -8.62
CA ALA A 203 32.90 27.45 -7.92
C ALA A 203 32.25 28.78 -7.49
N GLY A 204 31.00 29.05 -7.90
CA GLY A 204 30.29 30.30 -7.64
C GLY A 204 30.89 31.51 -8.38
N LYS A 205 31.60 31.29 -9.50
CA LYS A 205 32.27 32.31 -10.32
C LYS A 205 31.51 32.67 -11.60
N VAL A 206 30.19 32.46 -11.61
CA VAL A 206 29.36 32.67 -12.80
C VAL A 206 29.24 34.16 -13.11
N GLU A 207 29.70 34.57 -14.28
CA GLU A 207 29.46 35.92 -14.80
C GLU A 207 28.01 36.07 -15.26
N ALA A 208 27.45 37.28 -15.11
CA ALA A 208 26.08 37.57 -15.52
C ALA A 208 25.92 37.37 -17.04
N ILE A 209 24.93 36.55 -17.44
CA ILE A 209 24.59 36.37 -18.85
C ILE A 209 23.37 37.25 -19.15
N PRO A 210 23.50 38.32 -19.96
CA PRO A 210 22.44 39.32 -20.16
C PRO A 210 21.14 38.76 -20.76
N GLU A 211 21.25 37.65 -21.49
CA GLU A 211 20.13 36.97 -22.16
C GLU A 211 19.31 36.09 -21.20
N LEU A 212 19.82 35.81 -19.99
CA LEU A 212 19.13 35.03 -18.98
C LEU A 212 18.32 35.92 -18.03
N GLY A 213 17.13 35.47 -17.66
CA GLY A 213 16.33 36.13 -16.64
C GLY A 213 16.99 36.05 -15.25
N GLU A 214 16.74 37.07 -14.42
CA GLU A 214 17.30 37.25 -13.07
C GLU A 214 17.19 35.97 -12.21
N HIS A 215 16.01 35.36 -12.14
CA HIS A 215 15.80 34.13 -11.36
C HIS A 215 16.63 32.94 -11.83
N THR A 216 16.95 32.87 -13.12
CA THR A 216 17.80 31.79 -13.65
C THR A 216 19.25 32.01 -13.22
N MET A 217 19.71 33.26 -13.23
CA MET A 217 21.03 33.63 -12.74
C MET A 217 21.17 33.39 -11.23
N ASP A 218 20.15 33.78 -10.44
CA ASP A 218 20.10 33.49 -9.01
C ASP A 218 20.19 31.99 -8.74
N TYR A 219 19.42 31.18 -9.48
CA TYR A 219 19.46 29.73 -9.35
C TYR A 219 20.86 29.17 -9.59
N LEU A 220 21.55 29.63 -10.65
CA LEU A 220 22.92 29.21 -10.94
C LEU A 220 23.91 29.56 -9.82
N LEU A 221 23.77 30.74 -9.20
CA LEU A 221 24.61 31.14 -8.06
C LEU A 221 24.36 30.27 -6.82
N HIS A 222 23.12 29.80 -6.62
CA HIS A 222 22.78 28.87 -5.54
C HIS A 222 23.26 27.44 -5.79
N CYS A 223 23.57 27.07 -7.03
CA CYS A 223 24.15 25.77 -7.37
C CYS A 223 25.63 25.61 -7.01
N LYS A 224 26.27 26.62 -6.40
CA LYS A 224 27.65 26.52 -5.93
C LYS A 224 27.84 25.32 -5.00
N ALA A 225 28.96 24.63 -5.13
CA ALA A 225 29.34 23.57 -4.22
C ALA A 225 29.46 24.12 -2.79
N LEU A 226 29.04 23.32 -1.80
CA LEU A 226 29.27 23.67 -0.41
C LEU A 226 30.79 23.77 -0.18
N ALA A 227 31.23 24.92 0.33
CA ALA A 227 32.65 25.23 0.49
C ALA A 227 33.36 24.35 1.53
N GLU A 228 32.59 23.73 2.42
CA GLU A 228 33.09 22.83 3.45
C GLU A 228 32.75 21.41 3.06
N GLU A 229 33.78 20.59 2.80
CA GLU A 229 33.62 19.16 3.04
C GLU A 229 33.08 19.01 4.46
N PRO A 230 31.99 18.26 4.68
CA PRO A 230 31.53 18.01 6.03
C PRO A 230 32.73 17.48 6.83
N PRO A 231 32.96 17.97 8.05
CA PRO A 231 34.11 17.54 8.83
C PRO A 231 34.14 16.02 8.83
N PRO A 232 35.33 15.41 8.66
CA PRO A 232 35.43 13.96 8.72
C PRO A 232 34.75 13.51 10.01
N PRO A 233 33.97 12.41 9.99
CA PRO A 233 33.22 11.96 11.15
C PRO A 233 34.14 11.96 12.37
N ALA A 234 33.68 12.63 13.44
CA ALA A 234 34.49 12.89 14.62
C ALA A 234 34.88 11.56 15.29
N GLY A 235 36.08 11.08 14.95
CA GLY A 235 36.67 9.88 15.54
C GLY A 235 36.02 8.56 15.11
N PRO A 236 36.57 7.43 15.61
CA PRO A 236 35.96 6.12 15.41
C PRO A 236 34.55 6.12 15.99
N ILE A 237 33.59 5.55 15.25
CA ILE A 237 32.21 5.37 15.72
C ILE A 237 32.28 4.60 17.05
N PRO A 238 31.70 5.13 18.15
CA PRO A 238 31.65 4.43 19.42
C PRO A 238 31.06 3.03 19.26
N MET A 239 31.72 2.04 19.85
CA MET A 239 31.39 0.62 19.62
C MET A 239 29.99 0.26 20.11
N ASP A 240 29.51 0.93 21.15
CA ASP A 240 28.14 0.85 21.66
C ASP A 240 27.11 1.37 20.66
N LEU A 241 27.40 2.48 19.99
CA LEU A 241 26.55 3.04 18.94
C LEU A 241 26.48 2.12 17.73
N TYR A 242 27.63 1.54 17.34
CA TYR A 242 27.72 0.52 16.31
C TYR A 242 26.89 -0.73 16.67
N ASP A 243 27.06 -1.29 17.86
CA ASP A 243 26.28 -2.46 18.32
C ASP A 243 24.77 -2.20 18.34
N SER A 244 24.35 -1.01 18.79
CA SER A 244 22.94 -0.63 18.83
C SER A 244 22.31 -0.53 17.43
N SER A 245 23.07 -0.01 16.45
CA SER A 245 22.62 0.10 15.06
C SER A 245 22.53 -1.27 14.39
N MET A 246 23.51 -2.14 14.61
CA MET A 246 23.53 -3.51 14.07
C MET A 246 22.39 -4.37 14.63
N ARG A 247 21.99 -4.18 15.89
CA ARG A 247 20.80 -4.84 16.48
C ARG A 247 19.47 -4.39 15.86
N ARG A 248 19.40 -3.15 15.35
CA ARG A 248 18.20 -2.60 14.71
C ARG A 248 18.08 -2.98 13.23
N LEU A 249 19.21 -3.23 12.57
CA LEU A 249 19.29 -3.63 11.17
C LEU A 249 18.68 -5.02 10.95
N ARG A 250 17.68 -5.12 10.06
CA ARG A 250 17.11 -6.40 9.61
C ARG A 250 17.82 -6.86 8.35
N GLU A 251 18.81 -7.73 8.50
CA GLU A 251 19.67 -8.20 7.39
C GLU A 251 18.90 -8.66 6.16
N ARG A 252 17.78 -9.36 6.37
CA ARG A 252 16.95 -9.92 5.29
C ARG A 252 16.26 -8.87 4.39
N THR A 253 16.10 -7.65 4.88
CA THR A 253 15.30 -6.60 4.19
C THR A 253 16.06 -5.30 3.98
N THR A 254 17.25 -5.16 4.55
CA THR A 254 18.01 -3.91 4.48
C THR A 254 19.15 -4.08 3.49
N SER A 255 19.00 -3.49 2.30
CA SER A 255 20.05 -3.40 1.28
C SER A 255 20.32 -1.92 1.01
N GLY A 256 21.60 -1.52 1.05
CA GLY A 256 22.00 -0.18 0.61
C GLY A 256 21.91 -0.04 -0.91
N ALA A 257 21.80 1.20 -1.40
CA ALA A 257 21.81 1.49 -2.83
C ALA A 257 23.11 1.05 -3.54
N SER A 258 24.19 0.85 -2.78
CA SER A 258 25.48 0.35 -3.23
C SER A 258 25.54 -1.18 -3.42
N GLY A 259 24.48 -1.92 -3.11
CA GLY A 259 24.46 -3.39 -3.17
C GLY A 259 25.21 -4.10 -2.03
N ILE A 260 25.90 -3.34 -1.17
CA ILE A 260 26.55 -3.86 0.04
C ILE A 260 25.46 -4.21 1.06
N THR A 261 25.39 -5.48 1.44
CA THR A 261 24.44 -5.94 2.45
C THR A 261 25.09 -5.95 3.84
N PRO A 262 24.31 -5.80 4.93
CA PRO A 262 24.84 -5.89 6.29
C PRO A 262 25.57 -7.22 6.57
N ALA A 263 25.19 -8.30 5.89
CA ALA A 263 25.88 -9.59 5.99
C ALA A 263 27.33 -9.53 5.46
N MET A 264 27.57 -8.82 4.36
CA MET A 264 28.91 -8.63 3.79
C MET A 264 29.79 -7.80 4.73
N VAL A 265 29.22 -6.75 5.33
CA VAL A 265 29.91 -5.91 6.33
C VAL A 265 30.28 -6.74 7.56
N LYS A 266 29.40 -7.65 8.03
CA LYS A 266 29.71 -8.57 9.13
C LYS A 266 30.85 -9.52 8.79
N LEU A 267 30.82 -10.13 7.60
CA LEU A 267 31.83 -11.08 7.12
C LEU A 267 33.24 -10.46 7.11
N GLU A 268 33.33 -9.21 6.65
CA GLU A 268 34.60 -8.47 6.56
C GLU A 268 35.00 -7.81 7.88
N SER A 269 34.08 -7.72 8.85
CA SER A 269 34.38 -7.07 10.13
C SER A 269 35.39 -7.85 10.96
N LYS A 270 36.39 -7.14 11.49
CA LYS A 270 37.32 -7.67 12.52
C LYS A 270 36.71 -7.68 13.92
N HIS A 271 35.43 -7.32 14.06
CA HIS A 271 34.78 -7.13 15.35
C HIS A 271 34.36 -8.48 15.99
N PRO A 272 34.81 -8.80 17.21
CA PRO A 272 34.58 -10.11 17.83
C PRO A 272 33.11 -10.45 18.03
N MET A 273 32.24 -9.49 18.38
CA MET A 273 30.81 -9.77 18.54
C MET A 273 30.08 -10.10 17.23
N LEU A 274 30.51 -9.52 16.10
CA LEU A 274 29.82 -9.76 14.82
C LEU A 274 30.11 -11.13 14.23
N LYS A 275 31.29 -11.70 14.52
CA LYS A 275 31.64 -13.09 14.15
C LYS A 275 30.93 -14.15 14.98
N MET A 276 30.42 -13.80 16.16
CA MET A 276 29.73 -14.74 17.05
C MET A 276 28.22 -14.82 16.81
N VAL A 277 27.65 -13.88 16.04
CA VAL A 277 26.21 -13.82 15.77
C VAL A 277 25.95 -14.35 14.37
N ASP A 278 26.05 -15.67 14.22
CA ASP A 278 25.40 -16.43 13.16
C ASP A 278 24.09 -16.99 13.73
N TYR A 279 22.95 -16.58 13.15
CA TYR A 279 21.64 -17.19 13.37
C TYR A 279 21.03 -17.64 12.05
#